data_AF-A0A8S9YBE5-F1
#
_entry.id   AF-A0A8S9YBE5-F1
#
_cell.length_a   1.000
_cell.length_b   1.000
_cell.length_c   1.000
_cell.angle_alpha   90.00
_cell.angle_beta   90.00
_cell.angle_gamma   90.00
#
_symmetry.space_group_name_H-M   'P 1'
#
loop_
_entity.id
_entity.type
_entity.pdbx_description
1 polymer ?
#
loop_
_entity_poly.entity_id
_entity_poly.type
_entity_poly.pdbx_seq_one_letter_code
_entity_poly.pdbx_strand_id
1 'polypeptide(L)'
;MRSVSLRSYHEFIGRSARFSIPTDSSWRNRAVANLIYYQTNYFLLSLCIFILLSLTDTLAVLVGLLFICVPILFLMLMDIAPAKVRDPRIVLPAIVITGALFIYYINHVLRFTVMVLIPSLVVILHALLRQRNIKTKITKFMESTRTSEQKTPMSYILELSGINVNSFEVDL
;
A
#
# COMPACT_ATOMS: atom_id res chain seq x y z
N MET A 1 -6.83 15.72 7.30
CA MET A 1 -6.19 14.42 7.61
C MET A 1 -5.10 14.65 8.65
N ARG A 2 -5.12 13.93 9.77
CA ARG A 2 -4.07 14.02 10.80
C ARG A 2 -2.88 13.16 10.36
N SER A 3 -1.68 13.74 10.31
CA SER A 3 -0.45 12.97 10.13
C SER A 3 -0.11 12.26 11.45
N VAL A 4 0.14 10.95 11.37
CA VAL A 4 0.58 10.17 12.53
C VAL A 4 2.09 10.36 12.68
N SER A 5 2.55 10.71 13.89
CA SER A 5 3.99 10.89 14.12
C SER A 5 4.74 9.56 13.98
N LEU A 6 5.98 9.65 13.48
CA LEU A 6 6.87 8.49 13.38
C LEU A 6 7.10 7.88 14.76
N ARG A 7 6.88 6.56 14.88
CA ARG A 7 7.10 5.83 16.14
C ARG A 7 8.56 5.45 16.29
N SER A 8 9.01 5.34 17.55
CA SER A 8 10.40 5.04 17.85
C SER A 8 10.85 3.70 17.24
N TYR A 9 12.09 3.66 16.75
CA TYR A 9 12.69 2.45 16.17
C TYR A 9 12.70 1.26 17.16
N HIS A 10 13.04 1.54 18.43
CA HIS A 10 13.12 0.53 19.48
C HIS A 10 11.79 -0.19 19.75
N GLU A 11 10.68 0.50 19.52
CA GLU A 11 9.33 -0.05 19.67
C GLU A 11 8.83 -0.75 18.39
N PHE A 12 9.33 -0.33 17.24
CA PHE A 12 8.94 -0.86 15.93
C PHE A 12 9.61 -2.21 15.65
N ILE A 13 10.95 -2.26 15.63
CA ILE A 13 11.76 -3.45 15.28
C ILE A 13 12.80 -3.78 16.37
N GLY A 14 13.16 -2.82 17.23
CA GLY A 14 14.22 -3.01 18.22
C GLY A 14 13.83 -3.81 19.47
N ARG A 15 14.59 -3.64 20.55
CA ARG A 15 14.53 -4.46 21.78
C ARG A 15 13.17 -4.52 22.47
N SER A 16 12.28 -3.56 22.25
CA SER A 16 10.94 -3.54 22.86
C SER A 16 9.87 -4.17 21.97
N ALA A 17 10.20 -4.53 20.73
CA ALA A 17 9.30 -5.20 19.82
C ALA A 17 9.18 -6.68 20.18
N ARG A 18 7.94 -7.17 20.28
CA ARG A 18 7.64 -8.58 20.54
C ARG A 18 6.89 -9.14 19.34
N PHE A 19 7.32 -10.30 18.86
CA PHE A 19 6.73 -10.98 17.71
C PHE A 19 6.29 -12.38 18.12
N SER A 20 5.08 -12.76 17.72
CA SER A 20 4.63 -14.14 17.82
C SER A 20 3.69 -14.46 16.68
N ILE A 21 3.67 -15.71 16.24
CA ILE A 21 2.66 -16.19 15.30
C ILE A 21 1.29 -16.10 16.00
N PRO A 22 0.28 -15.50 15.36
CA PRO A 22 -1.04 -15.45 15.97
C PRO A 22 -1.65 -16.85 15.97
N THR A 23 -1.93 -17.40 17.14
CA THR A 23 -2.64 -18.68 17.33
C THR A 23 -4.15 -18.50 17.46
N ASP A 24 -4.58 -17.28 17.77
CA ASP A 24 -5.95 -17.00 18.19
C ASP A 24 -6.75 -16.34 17.05
N SER A 25 -8.07 -16.43 17.13
CA SER A 25 -9.02 -15.79 16.20
C SER A 25 -8.91 -14.25 16.15
N SER A 26 -8.15 -13.63 17.06
CA SER A 26 -7.93 -12.19 17.16
C SER A 26 -6.83 -11.61 16.24
N TRP A 27 -6.24 -12.45 15.38
CA TRP A 27 -5.14 -12.06 14.48
C TRP A 27 -5.47 -10.84 13.60
N ARG A 28 -6.73 -10.72 13.16
CA ARG A 28 -7.20 -9.60 12.33
C ARG A 28 -7.18 -8.29 13.10
N ASN A 29 -7.69 -8.28 14.32
CA ASN A 29 -7.72 -7.10 15.20
C ASN A 29 -6.29 -6.67 15.52
N ARG A 30 -5.39 -7.63 15.69
CA ARG A 30 -3.96 -7.39 15.90
C ARG A 30 -3.32 -6.72 14.69
N ALA A 31 -3.54 -7.25 13.48
CA ALA A 31 -3.01 -6.69 12.24
C ALA A 31 -3.50 -5.25 12.03
N VAL A 32 -4.82 -5.02 12.09
CA VAL A 32 -5.44 -3.70 11.91
C VAL A 32 -4.91 -2.70 12.95
N ALA A 33 -4.82 -3.13 14.21
CA ALA A 33 -4.30 -2.27 15.27
C ALA A 33 -2.85 -1.85 15.04
N ASN A 34 -2.00 -2.77 14.58
CA ASN A 34 -0.61 -2.47 14.28
C ASN A 34 -0.48 -1.58 13.04
N LEU A 35 -1.26 -1.83 11.98
CA LEU A 35 -1.27 -1.04 10.74
C LEU A 35 -1.60 0.44 11.00
N ILE A 36 -2.59 0.70 11.85
CA ILE A 36 -2.97 2.07 12.21
C ILE A 36 -1.89 2.71 13.09
N TYR A 37 -1.35 1.98 14.08
CA TYR A 37 -0.42 2.56 15.05
C TYR A 37 0.97 2.88 14.47
N TYR A 38 1.49 2.04 13.57
CA TYR A 38 2.81 2.20 12.92
C TYR A 38 2.73 2.70 11.47
N GLN A 39 1.61 3.33 11.08
CA GLN A 39 1.34 3.76 9.71
C GLN A 39 2.55 4.44 9.03
N THR A 40 3.13 5.47 9.68
CA THR A 40 4.27 6.21 9.13
C THR A 40 5.54 5.37 9.04
N ASN A 41 5.78 4.47 10.00
CA ASN A 41 6.91 3.54 9.97
C ASN A 41 6.77 2.54 8.81
N TYR A 42 5.57 2.02 8.56
CA TYR A 42 5.32 1.11 7.43
C TYR A 42 5.48 1.78 6.08
N PHE A 43 5.05 3.04 5.95
CA PHE A 43 5.28 3.81 4.74
C PHE A 43 6.79 3.99 4.46
N LEU A 44 7.56 4.41 5.46
CA LEU A 44 9.02 4.56 5.32
C LEU A 44 9.73 3.24 5.05
N LEU A 45 9.34 2.16 5.74
CA LEU A 45 9.88 0.82 5.51
C LEU A 45 9.62 0.39 4.06
N SER A 46 8.39 0.58 3.58
CA SER A 46 8.02 0.21 2.22
C SER A 46 8.79 1.01 1.18
N LEU A 47 8.93 2.32 1.40
CA LEU A 47 9.70 3.20 0.54
C LEU A 47 11.18 2.80 0.49
N CYS A 48 11.78 2.49 1.65
CA CYS A 48 13.17 2.05 1.72
C CYS A 48 13.40 0.75 0.95
N ILE A 49 12.55 -0.27 1.18
CA ILE A 49 12.62 -1.54 0.46
C ILE A 49 12.43 -1.33 -1.05
N PHE A 50 11.43 -0.53 -1.44
CA PHE A 50 11.17 -0.24 -2.84
C PHE A 50 12.34 0.46 -3.51
N ILE A 51 12.97 1.45 -2.87
CA ILE A 51 14.17 2.12 -3.39
C ILE A 51 15.31 1.11 -3.55
N LEU A 52 15.59 0.28 -2.53
CA LEU A 52 16.65 -0.73 -2.60
C LEU A 52 16.42 -1.71 -3.76
N LEU A 53 15.19 -2.19 -3.93
CA LEU A 53 14.83 -3.07 -5.06
C LEU A 53 14.93 -2.34 -6.40
N SER A 54 14.52 -1.07 -6.46
CA SER A 54 14.58 -0.24 -7.66
C SER A 54 16.02 -0.04 -8.15
N LEU A 55 17.00 0.01 -7.24
CA LEU A 55 18.41 0.10 -7.61
C LEU A 55 18.95 -1.17 -8.28
N THR A 56 18.27 -2.31 -8.14
CA THR A 56 18.70 -3.58 -8.78
C THR A 56 18.27 -3.71 -10.23
N ASP A 57 17.13 -3.14 -10.62
CA ASP A 57 16.63 -3.13 -12.00
C ASP A 57 15.81 -1.86 -12.25
N THR A 58 16.52 -0.75 -12.49
CA THR A 58 15.93 0.56 -12.80
C THR A 58 15.13 0.53 -14.10
N LEU A 59 15.48 -0.34 -15.06
CA LEU A 59 14.73 -0.50 -16.30
C LEU A 59 13.35 -1.10 -16.05
N ALA A 60 13.24 -2.12 -15.19
CA ALA A 60 11.95 -2.66 -14.80
C ALA A 60 11.05 -1.58 -14.17
N VAL A 61 11.62 -0.72 -13.31
CA VAL A 61 10.85 0.39 -12.71
C VAL A 61 10.38 1.39 -13.75
N LEU A 62 11.27 1.83 -14.66
CA LEU A 62 10.91 2.78 -15.72
C LEU A 62 9.82 2.21 -16.63
N VAL A 63 9.98 0.97 -17.07
CA VAL A 63 9.01 0.27 -17.93
C VAL A 63 7.68 0.09 -17.19
N GLY A 64 7.70 -0.36 -15.94
CA GLY A 64 6.51 -0.52 -15.12
C GLY A 64 5.73 0.78 -14.93
N LEU A 65 6.42 1.88 -14.64
CA LEU A 65 5.81 3.21 -14.55
C LEU A 65 5.23 3.66 -15.89
N LEU A 66 5.93 3.44 -17.00
CA LEU A 66 5.44 3.77 -18.34
C LEU A 66 4.13 3.03 -18.66
N PHE A 67 4.05 1.74 -18.34
CA PHE A 67 2.85 0.93 -18.55
C PHE A 67 1.68 1.28 -17.63
N ILE A 68 1.90 2.01 -16.53
CA ILE A 68 0.83 2.58 -15.71
C ILE A 68 0.41 3.97 -16.22
N CYS A 69 1.39 4.85 -16.44
CA CYS A 69 1.14 6.25 -16.76
C CYS A 69 0.59 6.44 -18.18
N VAL A 70 1.10 5.71 -19.18
CA VAL A 70 0.69 5.88 -20.58
C VAL A 70 -0.78 5.55 -20.80
N PRO A 71 -1.33 4.42 -20.31
CA PRO A 71 -2.75 4.14 -20.43
C PRO A 71 -3.62 5.19 -19.73
N ILE A 72 -3.23 5.63 -18.52
CA ILE A 72 -3.98 6.67 -17.79
C ILE A 72 -3.98 7.98 -18.57
N LEU A 73 -2.82 8.43 -19.04
CA LEU A 73 -2.69 9.64 -19.85
C LEU A 73 -3.50 9.52 -21.14
N PHE A 74 -3.44 8.37 -21.81
CA PHE A 74 -4.21 8.11 -23.01
C PHE A 74 -5.72 8.22 -22.75
N LEU A 75 -6.23 7.64 -21.65
CA LEU A 75 -7.64 7.75 -21.27
C LEU A 75 -8.05 9.20 -20.98
N MET A 76 -7.20 9.96 -20.30
CA MET A 76 -7.47 11.39 -20.02
C MET A 76 -7.46 12.24 -21.30
N LEU A 77 -6.56 11.96 -22.25
CA LEU A 77 -6.48 12.69 -23.52
C LEU A 77 -7.58 12.29 -24.51
N MET A 78 -8.06 11.04 -24.47
CA MET A 78 -9.13 10.56 -25.34
C MET A 78 -10.43 11.38 -25.20
N ASP A 79 -10.70 11.95 -24.02
CA ASP A 79 -11.89 12.76 -23.75
C ASP A 79 -11.87 14.11 -24.50
N ILE A 80 -10.68 14.67 -24.72
CA ILE A 80 -10.47 15.96 -25.40
C ILE A 80 -9.99 15.82 -26.85
N ALA A 81 -9.76 14.60 -27.32
CA ALA A 81 -9.18 14.33 -28.62
C ALA A 81 -10.19 14.55 -29.78
N PRO A 82 -9.76 15.15 -30.91
CA PRO A 82 -10.66 15.38 -32.04
C PRO A 82 -11.13 14.06 -32.67
N ALA A 83 -12.34 14.02 -33.22
CA ALA A 83 -12.96 12.79 -33.76
C ALA A 83 -12.08 12.02 -34.78
N LYS A 84 -11.15 12.71 -35.46
CA LYS A 84 -10.21 12.12 -36.41
C LYS A 84 -9.21 11.12 -35.81
N VAL A 85 -8.81 11.28 -34.54
CA VAL A 85 -7.92 10.30 -33.84
C VAL A 85 -8.71 9.11 -33.27
N ARG A 86 -10.03 9.16 -33.33
CA ARG A 86 -10.92 8.04 -32.95
C ARG A 86 -11.27 7.13 -34.14
N ASP A 87 -10.69 7.38 -35.31
CA ASP A 87 -10.88 6.52 -36.48
C ASP A 87 -10.35 5.10 -36.17
N PRO A 88 -11.17 4.05 -36.30
CA PRO A 88 -10.77 2.67 -36.09
C PRO A 88 -9.51 2.25 -36.85
N ARG A 89 -9.25 2.86 -38.02
CA ARG A 89 -8.06 2.60 -38.83
C ARG A 89 -6.75 2.98 -38.15
N ILE A 90 -6.79 3.92 -37.20
CA ILE A 90 -5.63 4.39 -36.43
C ILE A 90 -5.58 3.69 -35.07
N VAL A 91 -6.74 3.59 -34.41
CA VAL A 91 -6.84 3.03 -33.06
C VAL A 91 -6.50 1.54 -33.03
N LEU A 92 -6.96 0.77 -34.03
CA LEU A 92 -6.75 -0.68 -34.05
C LEU A 92 -5.25 -1.06 -34.18
N PRO A 93 -4.46 -0.51 -35.14
CA PRO A 93 -3.02 -0.75 -35.18
C PRO A 93 -2.29 -0.28 -33.92
N ALA A 94 -2.70 0.86 -33.34
CA ALA A 94 -2.10 1.37 -32.11
C ALA A 94 -2.25 0.38 -30.96
N ILE A 95 -3.46 -0.16 -30.75
CA ILE A 95 -3.72 -1.18 -29.72
C ILE A 95 -2.88 -2.43 -29.97
N VAL A 96 -2.79 -2.92 -31.21
CA VAL A 96 -1.99 -4.11 -31.55
C VAL A 96 -0.51 -3.89 -31.26
N ILE A 97 0.05 -2.74 -31.65
CA ILE A 97 1.46 -2.38 -31.38
C ILE A 97 1.69 -2.27 -29.87
N THR A 98 0.81 -1.59 -29.13
CA THR A 98 0.92 -1.49 -27.66
C THR A 98 0.85 -2.87 -27.00
N GLY A 99 -0.03 -3.75 -27.47
CA GLY A 99 -0.12 -5.13 -26.99
C GLY A 99 1.14 -5.94 -27.27
N ALA A 100 1.71 -5.81 -28.47
CA ALA A 100 2.98 -6.47 -28.82
C ALA A 100 4.15 -5.96 -27.96
N LEU A 101 4.22 -4.65 -27.73
CA LEU A 101 5.21 -4.04 -26.82
C LEU A 101 5.02 -4.52 -25.38
N PHE A 102 3.78 -4.66 -24.91
CA PHE A 102 3.50 -5.20 -23.57
C PHE A 102 4.01 -6.63 -23.42
N ILE A 103 3.75 -7.50 -24.40
CA ILE A 103 4.25 -8.89 -24.40
C ILE A 103 5.78 -8.89 -24.44
N TYR A 104 6.41 -8.05 -25.26
CA TYR A 104 7.86 -7.94 -25.35
C TYR A 104 8.49 -7.52 -24.00
N TYR A 105 7.87 -6.59 -23.29
CA TYR A 105 8.35 -6.08 -22.00
C TYR A 105 7.78 -6.81 -20.77
N ILE A 106 7.07 -7.93 -20.96
CA ILE A 106 6.34 -8.61 -19.86
C ILE A 106 7.23 -8.96 -18.68
N ASN A 107 8.47 -9.38 -18.94
CA ASN A 107 9.43 -9.73 -17.88
C ASN A 107 9.77 -8.52 -17.00
N HIS A 108 9.91 -7.33 -17.58
CA HIS A 108 10.16 -6.10 -16.83
C HIS A 108 8.93 -5.68 -16.02
N VAL A 109 7.74 -5.81 -16.60
CA VAL A 109 6.47 -5.54 -15.89
C VAL A 109 6.31 -6.48 -14.70
N LEU A 110 6.55 -7.78 -14.87
CA LEU A 110 6.47 -8.77 -13.80
C LEU A 110 7.47 -8.47 -12.67
N ARG A 111 8.72 -8.14 -13.01
CA ARG A 111 9.72 -7.75 -12.01
C ARG A 111 9.28 -6.51 -11.23
N PHE A 112 8.77 -5.49 -11.92
CA PHE A 112 8.22 -4.30 -11.27
C PHE A 112 7.04 -4.63 -10.34
N THR A 113 6.11 -5.49 -10.77
CA THR A 113 5.00 -5.96 -9.92
C THR A 113 5.53 -6.62 -8.65
N VAL A 114 6.52 -7.50 -8.75
CA VAL A 114 7.16 -8.14 -7.58
C VAL A 114 7.80 -7.10 -6.66
N MET A 115 8.48 -6.08 -7.21
CA MET A 115 9.09 -5.00 -6.43
C MET A 115 8.07 -4.19 -5.62
N VAL A 116 6.84 -4.03 -6.11
CA VAL A 116 5.74 -3.37 -5.39
C VAL A 116 5.09 -4.30 -4.35
N LEU A 117 4.99 -5.60 -4.67
CA LEU A 117 4.38 -6.59 -3.79
C LEU A 117 5.25 -6.92 -2.56
N ILE A 118 6.57 -7.00 -2.70
CA ILE A 118 7.47 -7.34 -1.58
C ILE A 118 7.34 -6.39 -0.38
N PRO A 119 7.42 -5.05 -0.52
CA PRO A 119 7.19 -4.11 0.57
C PRO A 119 5.84 -4.32 1.27
N SER A 120 4.78 -4.55 0.47
CA SER A 120 3.42 -4.77 0.97
C SER A 120 3.34 -6.05 1.82
N LEU A 121 3.95 -7.14 1.36
CA LEU A 121 4.03 -8.39 2.11
C LEU A 121 4.81 -8.22 3.41
N VAL A 122 5.94 -7.51 3.39
CA VAL A 122 6.74 -7.24 4.59
C VAL A 122 5.94 -6.44 5.63
N VAL A 123 5.21 -5.42 5.19
CA VAL A 123 4.33 -4.63 6.08
C VAL A 123 3.25 -5.51 6.70
N ILE A 124 2.57 -6.33 5.88
CA ILE A 124 1.50 -7.22 6.36
C ILE A 124 2.07 -8.25 7.34
N LEU A 125 3.19 -8.89 7.02
CA LEU A 125 3.84 -9.86 7.90
C LEU A 125 4.28 -9.23 9.22
N HIS A 126 4.90 -8.05 9.17
CA HIS A 126 5.29 -7.33 10.37
C HIS A 126 4.06 -6.95 11.22
N ALA A 127 3.01 -6.44 10.60
CA ALA A 127 1.76 -6.07 11.29
C ALA A 127 1.04 -7.30 11.86
N LEU A 128 1.07 -8.43 11.16
CA LEU A 128 0.50 -9.69 11.62
C LEU A 128 1.26 -10.20 12.82
N LEU A 129 2.59 -10.38 12.71
CA LEU A 129 3.42 -11.05 13.73
C LEU A 129 3.62 -10.22 15.00
N ARG A 130 3.56 -8.89 14.90
CA ARG A 130 3.80 -8.02 16.05
C ARG A 130 2.71 -8.17 17.12
N GLN A 131 3.11 -8.43 18.35
CA GLN A 131 2.19 -8.52 19.49
C GLN A 131 1.61 -7.15 19.85
N ARG A 132 0.36 -7.14 20.35
CA ARG A 132 -0.29 -5.94 20.89
C ARG A 132 0.44 -5.52 22.16
N ASN A 133 1.01 -4.31 22.19
CA ASN A 133 1.62 -3.77 23.41
C ASN A 133 0.51 -3.16 24.28
N ILE A 134 0.59 -3.31 25.61
CA ILE A 134 -0.43 -2.79 26.55
C ILE A 134 -0.46 -1.25 26.49
N LYS A 135 0.68 -0.61 26.19
CA LYS A 135 0.77 0.83 25.90
C LYS A 135 -0.13 1.23 24.73
N THR A 136 -0.23 0.39 23.70
CA THR A 136 -1.13 0.58 22.56
C THR A 136 -2.61 0.49 22.97
N LYS A 137 -2.96 -0.24 24.05
CA LYS A 137 -4.32 -0.27 24.60
C LYS A 137 -4.66 1.04 25.31
N ILE A 138 -3.72 1.62 26.05
CA ILE A 138 -3.90 2.87 26.80
C ILE A 138 -3.96 4.08 25.85
N THR A 139 -3.07 4.17 24.85
CA THR A 139 -3.13 5.26 23.87
C THR A 139 -4.40 5.18 23.02
N LYS A 140 -4.86 3.96 22.68
CA LYS A 140 -6.14 3.74 21.97
C LYS A 140 -7.37 4.06 22.81
N PHE A 141 -7.36 3.75 24.12
CA PHE A 141 -8.44 4.17 25.02
C PHE A 141 -8.51 5.70 25.06
N MET A 142 -7.36 6.36 25.24
CA MET A 142 -7.26 7.82 25.29
C MET A 142 -7.60 8.51 23.96
N GLU A 143 -7.37 7.85 22.80
CA GLU A 143 -7.81 8.32 21.47
C GLU A 143 -9.30 8.03 21.21
N SER A 144 -9.83 6.88 21.64
CA SER A 144 -11.26 6.51 21.52
C SER A 144 -12.18 7.45 22.31
N THR A 145 -11.71 7.96 23.45
CA THR A 145 -12.46 8.93 24.27
C THR A 145 -12.41 10.34 23.68
N ARG A 146 -11.59 10.60 22.64
CA ARG A 146 -11.27 11.97 22.21
C ARG A 146 -11.45 12.27 20.72
N THR A 147 -11.68 11.30 19.83
CA THR A 147 -11.65 11.60 18.38
C THR A 147 -12.54 10.68 17.54
N SER A 148 -13.86 10.86 17.60
CA SER A 148 -14.81 10.25 16.66
C SER A 148 -14.79 10.88 15.24
N GLU A 149 -14.02 11.94 14.99
CA GLU A 149 -14.15 12.75 13.75
C GLU A 149 -12.94 12.78 12.81
N GLN A 150 -11.77 12.19 13.15
CA GLN A 150 -10.57 12.33 12.32
C GLN A 150 -9.92 11.00 11.94
N LYS A 151 -10.30 10.47 10.78
CA LYS A 151 -9.75 9.24 10.20
C LYS A 151 -8.33 9.45 9.63
N THR A 152 -7.44 8.50 9.87
CA THR A 152 -6.12 8.46 9.23
C THR A 152 -6.20 7.88 7.80
N PRO A 153 -5.23 8.15 6.92
CA PRO A 153 -5.19 7.55 5.59
C PRO A 153 -5.28 6.01 5.60
N MET A 154 -4.58 5.35 6.53
CA MET A 154 -4.65 3.89 6.65
C MET A 154 -6.04 3.43 7.08
N SER A 155 -6.70 4.16 7.98
CA SER A 155 -8.08 3.88 8.38
C SER A 155 -9.02 3.91 7.18
N TYR A 156 -8.89 4.93 6.32
CA TYR A 156 -9.68 5.03 5.08
C TYR A 156 -9.44 3.86 4.12
N ILE A 157 -8.18 3.46 3.91
CA ILE A 157 -7.84 2.30 3.05
C ILE A 157 -8.47 1.01 3.59
N LEU A 158 -8.46 0.82 4.91
CA LEU A 158 -9.04 -0.36 5.55
C LEU A 158 -10.57 -0.37 5.43
N GLU A 159 -11.23 0.78 5.60
CA GLU A 159 -12.68 0.91 5.39
C GLU A 159 -13.08 0.61 3.94
N LEU A 160 -12.32 1.13 2.96
CA LEU A 160 -12.51 0.79 1.55
C LEU A 160 -12.32 -0.70 1.27
N SER A 161 -11.48 -1.38 2.06
CA SER A 161 -11.26 -2.83 1.99
C SER A 161 -12.36 -3.65 2.69
N GLY A 162 -13.43 -3.01 3.18
CA GLY A 162 -14.54 -3.67 3.87
C GLY A 162 -14.28 -3.95 5.35
N ILE A 163 -13.21 -3.39 5.94
CA ILE A 163 -12.85 -3.56 7.35
C ILE A 163 -13.38 -2.36 8.14
N ASN A 164 -14.45 -2.54 8.90
CA ASN A 164 -14.99 -1.48 9.75
C ASN A 164 -14.04 -1.21 10.92
N VAL A 165 -13.31 -0.11 10.86
CA VAL A 165 -12.31 0.24 11.88
C VAL A 165 -12.97 0.57 13.23
N ASN A 166 -14.18 1.15 13.20
CA ASN A 166 -14.92 1.57 14.39
C ASN A 166 -15.46 0.38 15.19
N SER A 167 -15.81 -0.75 14.55
CA SER A 167 -16.24 -1.95 15.30
C SER A 167 -15.10 -2.54 16.13
N PHE A 168 -13.86 -2.38 15.68
CA PHE A 168 -12.71 -2.80 16.49
C PHE A 168 -12.43 -1.84 17.65
N GLU A 169 -12.86 -0.58 17.60
CA GLU A 169 -12.72 0.33 18.75
C GLU A 169 -13.67 -0.03 19.90
N VAL A 170 -14.83 -0.64 19.60
CA VAL A 170 -15.84 -1.02 20.61
C VAL A 170 -15.52 -2.34 21.32
N ASP A 171 -14.85 -3.28 20.65
CA ASP A 171 -14.50 -4.61 21.19
C ASP A 171 -13.09 -4.70 21.83
N LEU A 172 -12.36 -3.58 22.02
CA LEU A 172 -10.94 -3.54 22.43
C LEU A 172 -10.62 -2.95 23.80
#